data_AF-A0A9Q1HFN3-F1
#
_entry.id   AF-A0A9Q1HFN3-F1
#
_cell.length_a   1.000
_cell.length_b   1.000
_cell.length_c   1.000
_cell.angle_alpha   90.00
_cell.angle_beta   90.00
_cell.angle_gamma   90.00
#
_symmetry.space_group_name_H-M   'P 1'
#
loop_
_entity.id
_entity.type
_entity.pdbx_description
1 polymer ?
#
loop_
_entity_poly.entity_id
_entity_poly.type
_entity_poly.pdbx_seq_one_letter_code
_entity_poly.pdbx_strand_id
1 'polypeptide(L)'
;MPLRQLCENAPSFLKKQGIFLSRGSSDEQLNHELSQASLQKDLHSLNKSRTMMPASEFLGLKADMCSSWKRNRELKRWLKRYGAHTECEQKLRQQQAQIIRDNLLGECLPFLFEEDDGTVIKSTPCVRVKDLKTKIIQQLEEYERLNLLTWHSVIPENEIWIKIGGDKGGATFKQMFQVANVESPNAPLNTTVFCIFPAKDSFYNLKLAFQSLQAQVNTLQESTWRGKKFRIFGFGDYEYLCKMYGLGGASGRHCCLWCVETKSNMKLAPHPDKMPEARTLATLRRDLERYKDGAKA
;
A
#
# COMPACT_ATOMS: atom_id res chain seq x y z
N MET A 1 -32.85 14.46 -10.05
CA MET A 1 -33.24 14.19 -11.45
C MET A 1 -32.67 12.84 -11.87
N PRO A 2 -33.48 11.76 -11.93
CA PRO A 2 -32.96 10.43 -12.19
C PRO A 2 -33.03 10.08 -13.69
N LEU A 3 -31.86 9.80 -14.28
CA LEU A 3 -31.44 8.80 -15.29
C LEU A 3 -32.42 8.17 -16.32
N ARG A 4 -33.72 8.46 -16.33
CA ARG A 4 -34.70 7.87 -17.28
C ARG A 4 -34.59 8.44 -18.69
N GLN A 5 -34.14 9.68 -18.86
CA GLN A 5 -34.16 10.36 -20.17
C GLN A 5 -33.01 10.01 -21.11
N LEU A 6 -31.97 9.31 -20.66
CA LEU A 6 -30.86 8.89 -21.54
C LEU A 6 -31.15 7.57 -22.28
N CYS A 7 -32.21 6.84 -21.93
CA CYS A 7 -32.56 5.56 -22.57
C CYS A 7 -33.46 5.71 -23.81
N GLU A 8 -34.05 6.88 -24.05
CA GLU A 8 -35.05 7.05 -25.11
C GLU A 8 -34.43 7.29 -26.50
N ASN A 9 -33.15 7.67 -26.57
CA ASN A 9 -32.47 8.04 -27.83
C ASN A 9 -31.34 7.08 -28.26
N ALA A 10 -31.28 5.86 -27.72
CA ALA A 10 -30.33 4.85 -28.18
C ALA A 10 -30.79 4.19 -29.50
N PRO A 11 -29.89 3.98 -30.49
CA PRO A 11 -30.20 3.32 -31.76
C PRO A 11 -30.85 1.95 -31.57
N SER A 12 -31.79 1.58 -32.46
CA SER A 12 -32.60 0.35 -32.41
C SER A 12 -31.81 -0.97 -32.32
N PHE A 13 -30.50 -0.93 -32.57
CA PHE A 13 -29.59 -2.07 -32.40
C PHE A 13 -29.33 -2.42 -30.92
N LEU A 14 -29.25 -1.43 -30.02
CA LEU A 14 -28.94 -1.65 -28.60
C LEU A 14 -30.16 -2.15 -27.80
N LYS A 15 -31.39 -1.90 -28.27
CA LYS A 15 -32.61 -2.50 -27.67
C LYS A 15 -32.71 -4.02 -27.87
N LYS A 16 -32.02 -4.58 -28.87
CA LYS A 16 -31.99 -6.04 -29.13
C LYS A 16 -30.94 -6.81 -28.32
N GLN A 17 -30.03 -6.13 -27.62
CA GLN A 17 -28.97 -6.77 -26.83
C GLN A 17 -29.16 -6.65 -25.31
N GLY A 18 -30.39 -6.34 -24.86
CA GLY A 18 -30.79 -6.49 -23.46
C GLY A 18 -31.01 -7.95 -23.08
N ILE A 19 -29.99 -8.81 -23.22
CA ILE A 19 -30.04 -10.16 -22.66
C ILE A 19 -29.73 -10.05 -21.17
N PHE A 20 -30.77 -9.69 -20.42
CA PHE A 20 -30.89 -10.04 -19.02
C PHE A 20 -30.86 -11.58 -18.94
N LEU A 21 -29.69 -12.16 -18.65
CA LEU A 21 -29.69 -13.47 -18.01
C LEU A 21 -30.26 -13.25 -16.61
N SER A 22 -31.54 -13.58 -16.45
CA SER A 22 -32.20 -13.58 -15.16
C SER A 22 -31.35 -14.45 -14.22
N ARG A 23 -30.86 -13.86 -13.13
CA ARG A 23 -30.05 -14.54 -12.11
C ARG A 23 -30.90 -15.47 -11.23
N GLY A 24 -31.76 -16.27 -11.84
CA GLY A 24 -32.67 -17.18 -11.13
C GLY A 24 -33.59 -18.04 -11.99
N SER A 25 -33.35 -18.20 -13.29
CA SER A 25 -34.22 -19.02 -14.14
C SER A 25 -34.03 -20.51 -13.84
N SER A 26 -35.14 -21.25 -13.69
CA SER A 26 -35.13 -22.72 -13.70
C SER A 26 -34.63 -23.23 -15.07
N ASP A 27 -34.08 -24.46 -15.09
CA ASP A 27 -33.52 -25.08 -16.30
C ASP A 27 -34.50 -25.04 -17.50
N GLU A 28 -35.80 -25.02 -17.23
CA GLU A 28 -36.89 -24.94 -18.24
C GLU A 28 -36.95 -23.58 -18.96
N GLN A 29 -36.76 -22.48 -18.24
CA GLN A 29 -36.78 -21.13 -18.83
C GLN A 29 -35.52 -20.88 -19.67
N LEU A 30 -34.37 -21.38 -19.21
CA LEU A 30 -33.12 -21.37 -19.99
C LEU A 30 -33.29 -22.19 -21.29
N ASN A 31 -33.92 -23.35 -21.22
CA ASN A 31 -34.16 -24.19 -22.40
C ASN A 31 -35.14 -23.56 -23.40
N HIS A 32 -36.14 -22.81 -22.94
CA HIS A 32 -37.07 -22.06 -23.80
C HIS A 32 -36.38 -20.84 -24.46
N GLU A 33 -35.48 -20.16 -23.76
CA GLU A 33 -34.69 -19.06 -24.32
C GLU A 33 -33.63 -19.57 -25.33
N LEU A 34 -33.09 -20.77 -25.10
CA LEU A 34 -32.13 -21.44 -25.99
C LEU A 34 -32.77 -22.11 -27.22
N SER A 35 -34.08 -22.36 -27.24
CA SER A 35 -34.76 -23.00 -28.38
C SER A 35 -34.91 -22.09 -29.60
N GLN A 36 -34.59 -20.80 -29.48
CA GLN A 36 -34.47 -19.91 -30.63
C GLN A 36 -33.16 -20.23 -31.38
N ALA A 37 -33.29 -20.88 -32.54
CA ALA A 37 -32.17 -21.35 -33.36
C ALA A 37 -31.15 -20.25 -33.76
N SER A 38 -31.55 -18.97 -33.77
CA SER A 38 -30.64 -17.83 -33.98
C SER A 38 -29.75 -17.58 -32.76
N LEU A 39 -30.31 -17.60 -31.55
CA LEU A 39 -29.55 -17.46 -30.30
C LEU A 39 -28.62 -18.64 -30.09
N GLN A 40 -29.04 -19.87 -30.41
CA GLN A 40 -28.18 -21.05 -30.31
C GLN A 40 -26.96 -20.97 -31.24
N LYS A 41 -27.13 -20.47 -32.47
CA LYS A 41 -26.03 -20.24 -33.42
C LYS A 41 -25.11 -19.10 -32.99
N ASP A 42 -25.68 -18.00 -32.48
CA ASP A 42 -24.92 -16.84 -31.99
C ASP A 42 -24.16 -17.16 -30.70
N LEU A 43 -24.76 -17.94 -29.81
CA LEU A 43 -24.10 -18.43 -28.59
C LEU A 43 -23.04 -19.47 -28.95
N HIS A 44 -23.26 -20.37 -29.91
CA HIS A 44 -22.22 -21.27 -30.40
C HIS A 44 -21.07 -20.55 -31.13
N SER A 45 -21.33 -19.44 -31.81
CA SER A 45 -20.29 -18.64 -32.47
C SER A 45 -19.46 -17.84 -31.46
N LEU A 46 -20.10 -17.27 -30.42
CA LEU A 46 -19.44 -16.64 -29.27
C LEU A 46 -18.66 -17.63 -28.41
N ASN A 47 -19.18 -18.84 -28.21
CA ASN A 47 -18.54 -19.90 -27.43
C ASN A 47 -17.37 -20.57 -28.19
N LYS A 48 -17.20 -20.27 -29.48
CA LYS A 48 -16.05 -20.72 -30.30
C LYS A 48 -14.88 -19.73 -30.29
N SER A 49 -15.10 -18.46 -29.93
CA SER A 49 -13.97 -17.55 -29.71
C SER A 49 -13.29 -17.92 -28.40
N ARG A 50 -12.14 -18.61 -28.48
CA ARG A 50 -11.24 -18.79 -27.34
C ARG A 50 -10.81 -17.42 -26.84
N THR A 51 -11.43 -16.95 -25.76
CA THR A 51 -10.98 -15.73 -25.09
C THR A 51 -9.70 -16.08 -24.33
N MET A 52 -8.57 -15.58 -24.82
CA MET A 52 -7.28 -15.68 -24.13
C MET A 52 -7.09 -14.43 -23.29
N MET A 53 -7.03 -14.59 -21.96
CA MET A 53 -6.72 -13.51 -21.05
C MET A 53 -5.20 -13.32 -20.98
N PRO A 54 -4.69 -12.11 -21.32
CA PRO A 54 -3.27 -11.78 -21.23
C PRO A 54 -2.69 -12.08 -19.85
N ALA A 55 -1.40 -12.42 -19.82
CA ALA A 55 -0.70 -12.74 -18.58
C ALA A 55 -0.72 -11.56 -17.58
N SER A 56 -0.68 -10.31 -18.06
CA SER A 56 -0.78 -9.10 -17.23
C SER A 56 -2.12 -9.01 -16.50
N GLU A 57 -3.22 -9.21 -17.22
CA GLU A 57 -4.57 -9.12 -16.66
C GLU A 57 -4.83 -10.23 -15.64
N PHE A 58 -4.41 -11.47 -15.95
CA PHE A 58 -4.58 -12.57 -15.02
C PHE A 58 -3.68 -12.42 -13.78
N LEU A 59 -2.48 -11.82 -13.92
CA LEU A 59 -1.61 -11.50 -12.80
C LEU A 59 -2.17 -10.35 -11.94
N GLY A 60 -2.81 -9.35 -12.56
CA GLY A 60 -3.56 -8.31 -11.86
C GLY A 60 -4.70 -8.91 -11.05
N LEU A 61 -5.55 -9.71 -11.70
CA LEU A 61 -6.63 -10.45 -11.03
C LEU A 61 -6.12 -11.30 -9.84
N LYS A 62 -4.98 -11.98 -10.01
CA LYS A 62 -4.33 -12.72 -8.93
C LYS A 62 -4.05 -11.82 -7.73
N ALA A 63 -3.41 -10.69 -7.98
CA ALA A 63 -2.96 -9.74 -6.96
C ALA A 63 -4.16 -9.14 -6.22
N ASP A 64 -5.16 -8.65 -6.96
CA ASP A 64 -6.35 -8.00 -6.42
C ASP A 64 -7.19 -8.96 -5.56
N MET A 65 -7.31 -10.22 -5.97
CA MET A 65 -8.01 -11.24 -5.18
C MET A 65 -7.17 -11.85 -4.06
N CYS A 66 -5.91 -11.43 -3.89
CA CYS A 66 -4.99 -12.00 -2.90
C CYS A 66 -4.90 -13.53 -2.97
N SER A 67 -4.98 -14.09 -4.18
CA SER A 67 -5.12 -15.53 -4.40
C SER A 67 -3.77 -16.23 -4.42
N SER A 68 -3.68 -17.42 -3.82
CA SER A 68 -2.48 -18.25 -3.89
C SER A 68 -2.31 -18.88 -5.28
N TRP A 69 -1.10 -19.31 -5.63
CA TRP A 69 -0.87 -20.06 -6.87
C TRP A 69 -1.71 -21.35 -6.96
N LYS A 70 -2.02 -21.97 -5.82
CA LYS A 70 -2.93 -23.12 -5.75
C LYS A 70 -4.37 -22.72 -6.16
N ARG A 71 -4.93 -21.68 -5.53
CA ARG A 71 -6.27 -21.17 -5.87
C ARG A 71 -6.35 -20.69 -7.32
N ASN A 72 -5.29 -20.09 -7.83
CA ASN A 72 -5.22 -19.73 -9.25
C ASN A 72 -5.24 -20.93 -10.18
N ARG A 73 -4.54 -22.03 -9.85
CA ARG A 73 -4.62 -23.26 -10.66
C ARG A 73 -6.05 -23.80 -10.70
N GLU A 74 -6.77 -23.74 -9.59
CA GLU A 74 -8.19 -24.11 -9.52
C GLU A 74 -9.06 -23.18 -10.38
N LEU A 75 -8.89 -21.86 -10.26
CA LEU A 75 -9.59 -20.87 -11.08
C LEU A 75 -9.32 -21.07 -12.58
N LYS A 76 -8.07 -21.30 -12.98
CA LYS A 76 -7.71 -21.56 -14.39
C LYS A 76 -8.39 -22.82 -14.93
N ARG A 77 -8.48 -23.89 -14.13
CA ARG A 77 -9.20 -25.12 -14.50
C ARG A 77 -10.69 -24.85 -14.66
N TRP A 78 -11.27 -24.04 -13.78
CA TRP A 78 -12.66 -23.63 -13.85
C TRP A 78 -12.92 -22.78 -15.11
N LEU A 79 -12.15 -21.72 -15.35
CA LEU A 79 -12.25 -20.86 -16.54
C LEU A 79 -12.15 -21.65 -17.85
N LYS A 80 -11.24 -22.64 -17.90
CA LYS A 80 -11.07 -23.51 -19.07
C LYS A 80 -12.35 -24.28 -19.42
N ARG A 81 -13.21 -24.61 -18.45
CA ARG A 81 -14.51 -25.27 -18.71
C ARG A 81 -15.49 -24.36 -19.45
N TYR A 82 -15.30 -23.05 -19.35
CA TYR A 82 -16.14 -22.02 -19.97
C TYR A 82 -15.44 -21.35 -21.16
N GLY A 83 -14.45 -22.00 -21.78
CA GLY A 83 -13.78 -21.48 -22.99
C GLY A 83 -12.81 -20.32 -22.75
N ALA A 84 -12.63 -19.87 -21.50
CA ALA A 84 -11.68 -18.84 -21.13
C ALA A 84 -10.30 -19.45 -20.82
N HIS A 85 -9.30 -19.06 -21.61
CA HIS A 85 -7.93 -19.53 -21.48
C HIS A 85 -7.03 -18.45 -20.88
N THR A 86 -6.01 -18.88 -20.16
CA THR A 86 -5.03 -18.02 -19.50
C THR A 86 -3.64 -18.56 -19.77
N GLU A 87 -2.64 -17.67 -19.78
CA GLU A 87 -1.25 -18.05 -19.99
C GLU A 87 -0.75 -19.06 -18.94
N CYS A 88 0.28 -19.84 -19.28
CA CYS A 88 0.81 -20.86 -18.36
C CYS A 88 1.44 -20.23 -17.10
N GLU A 89 1.48 -20.98 -16.00
CA GLU A 89 2.01 -20.45 -14.73
C GLU A 89 3.47 -19.99 -14.85
N GLN A 90 4.27 -20.67 -15.67
CA GLN A 90 5.65 -20.29 -15.95
C GLN A 90 5.75 -18.87 -16.54
N LYS A 91 4.93 -18.54 -17.56
CA LYS A 91 4.87 -17.20 -18.15
C LYS A 91 4.37 -16.16 -17.15
N LEU A 92 3.35 -16.48 -16.35
CA LEU A 92 2.86 -15.59 -15.30
C LEU A 92 3.96 -15.27 -14.27
N ARG A 93 4.76 -16.27 -13.89
CA ARG A 93 5.89 -16.10 -12.97
C ARG A 93 7.04 -15.33 -13.60
N GLN A 94 7.34 -15.55 -14.88
CA GLN A 94 8.34 -14.77 -15.63
C GLN A 94 7.92 -13.31 -15.70
N GLN A 95 6.65 -13.03 -16.00
CA GLN A 95 6.14 -11.66 -16.01
C GLN A 95 6.15 -11.04 -14.61
N GLN A 96 5.77 -11.78 -13.57
CA GLN A 96 5.89 -11.30 -12.19
C GLN A 96 7.35 -10.95 -11.86
N ALA A 97 8.31 -11.81 -12.24
CA ALA A 97 9.72 -11.55 -12.06
C ALA A 97 10.20 -10.34 -12.86
N GLN A 98 9.65 -10.09 -14.05
CA GLN A 98 9.94 -8.88 -14.85
C GLN A 98 9.31 -7.60 -14.27
N ILE A 99 8.17 -7.70 -13.58
CA ILE A 99 7.54 -6.56 -12.89
C ILE A 99 8.31 -6.22 -11.62
N ILE A 100 8.66 -7.23 -10.83
CA ILE A 100 9.49 -7.09 -9.63
C ILE A 100 10.89 -6.59 -10.04
N ARG A 101 11.46 -7.17 -11.09
CA ARG A 101 12.72 -6.79 -11.74
C ARG A 101 13.86 -6.64 -10.73
N ASP A 102 14.86 -5.85 -11.09
CA ASP A 102 15.94 -5.40 -10.22
C ASP A 102 15.52 -4.32 -9.19
N ASN A 103 14.23 -4.12 -8.93
CA ASN A 103 13.81 -3.04 -8.03
C ASN A 103 13.95 -3.41 -6.54
N LEU A 104 14.12 -4.70 -6.22
CA LEU A 104 14.24 -5.19 -4.85
C LEU A 104 15.66 -5.69 -4.55
N LEU A 105 16.09 -5.47 -3.31
CA LEU A 105 17.27 -6.04 -2.70
C LEU A 105 16.83 -6.90 -1.53
N GLY A 106 17.29 -8.16 -1.54
CA GLY A 106 17.16 -9.08 -0.43
C GLY A 106 18.53 -9.26 0.23
N GLU A 107 18.61 -9.03 1.53
CA GLU A 107 19.81 -9.26 2.33
C GLU A 107 19.44 -9.89 3.66
N CYS A 108 20.35 -10.63 4.28
CA CYS A 108 20.14 -11.12 5.63
C CYS A 108 20.76 -10.14 6.64
N LEU A 109 19.93 -9.63 7.55
CA LEU A 109 20.36 -8.69 8.59
C LEU A 109 20.33 -9.38 9.97
N PRO A 110 21.26 -9.05 10.88
CA PRO A 110 21.33 -9.61 12.23
C PRO A 110 20.26 -8.98 13.14
N PHE A 111 18.99 -9.35 13.00
CA PHE A 111 17.92 -8.83 13.83
C PHE A 111 17.91 -9.44 15.24
N LEU A 112 17.45 -8.65 16.20
CA LEU A 112 17.28 -8.98 17.61
C LEU A 112 15.91 -9.60 17.85
N PHE A 113 15.90 -10.73 18.57
CA PHE A 113 14.72 -11.47 18.98
C PHE A 113 14.72 -11.63 20.51
N GLU A 114 13.54 -11.49 21.10
CA GLU A 114 13.31 -11.83 22.50
C GLU A 114 12.77 -13.27 22.54
N GLU A 115 13.49 -14.13 23.26
CA GLU A 115 13.15 -15.53 23.52
C GLU A 115 13.06 -15.75 25.04
N ASP A 116 12.55 -16.91 25.45
CA ASP A 116 12.33 -17.21 26.88
C ASP A 116 13.65 -17.15 27.69
N ASP A 117 14.77 -17.55 27.08
CA ASP A 117 16.11 -17.57 27.69
C ASP A 117 16.88 -16.25 27.55
N GLY A 118 16.23 -15.20 27.03
CA GLY A 118 16.81 -13.86 26.87
C GLY A 118 16.80 -13.36 25.44
N THR A 119 17.81 -12.56 25.08
CA THR A 119 17.85 -11.88 23.78
C THR A 119 18.85 -12.52 22.84
N VAL A 120 18.40 -12.89 21.63
CA VAL A 120 19.22 -13.58 20.63
C VAL A 120 19.27 -12.78 19.33
N ILE A 121 20.45 -12.72 18.71
CA ILE A 121 20.63 -12.12 17.38
C ILE A 121 20.56 -13.23 16.32
N LYS A 122 19.66 -13.08 15.34
CA LYS A 122 19.50 -14.05 14.25
C LYS A 122 19.63 -13.39 12.89
N SER A 123 20.39 -14.02 12.01
CA SER A 123 20.48 -13.66 10.60
C SER A 123 19.13 -13.91 9.91
N THR A 124 18.48 -12.85 9.46
CA THR A 124 17.07 -12.86 9.09
C THR A 124 16.86 -12.11 7.77
N PRO A 125 16.04 -12.61 6.83
CA PRO A 125 15.84 -11.95 5.55
C PRO A 125 15.14 -10.59 5.70
N CYS A 126 15.72 -9.58 5.07
CA CYS A 126 15.17 -8.26 4.87
C CYS A 126 15.04 -8.02 3.37
N VAL A 127 13.85 -7.65 2.92
CA VAL A 127 13.58 -7.31 1.52
C VAL A 127 13.17 -5.86 1.44
N ARG A 128 13.87 -5.08 0.61
CA ARG A 128 13.61 -3.65 0.42
C ARG A 128 13.73 -3.21 -1.02
N VAL A 129 13.15 -2.07 -1.36
CA VAL A 129 13.40 -1.41 -2.64
C VAL A 129 14.86 -0.94 -2.70
N LYS A 130 15.49 -1.07 -3.88
CA LYS A 130 16.87 -0.61 -4.10
C LYS A 130 16.98 0.91 -4.01
N ASP A 131 16.02 1.62 -4.63
CA ASP A 131 15.97 3.07 -4.70
C ASP A 131 14.52 3.55 -4.47
N LEU A 132 14.29 4.15 -3.30
CA LEU A 132 13.01 4.68 -2.89
C LEU A 132 12.55 5.85 -3.77
N LYS A 133 13.47 6.74 -4.17
CA LYS A 133 13.14 7.90 -5.02
C LYS A 133 12.64 7.42 -6.38
N THR A 134 13.39 6.51 -7.00
CA THR A 134 13.00 5.92 -8.28
C THR A 134 11.64 5.23 -8.17
N LYS A 135 11.39 4.48 -7.09
CA LYS A 135 10.09 3.82 -6.86
C LYS A 135 8.94 4.84 -6.71
N ILE A 136 9.14 5.92 -5.97
CA ILE A 136 8.13 6.97 -5.79
C ILE A 136 7.85 7.69 -7.10
N ILE A 137 8.89 8.06 -7.87
CA ILE A 137 8.73 8.71 -9.18
C ILE A 137 7.96 7.79 -10.13
N GLN A 138 8.27 6.50 -10.19
CA GLN A 138 7.52 5.55 -11.01
C GLN A 138 6.03 5.53 -10.64
N GLN A 139 5.71 5.56 -9.35
CA GLN A 139 4.32 5.59 -8.89
C GLN A 139 3.63 6.91 -9.21
N LEU A 140 4.33 8.05 -9.15
CA LEU A 140 3.79 9.34 -9.56
C LEU A 140 3.53 9.41 -11.06
N GLU A 141 4.44 8.91 -11.90
CA GLU A 141 4.23 8.84 -13.34
C GLU A 141 3.03 7.93 -13.69
N GLU A 142 2.82 6.86 -12.93
CA GLU A 142 1.64 6.01 -13.07
C GLU A 142 0.35 6.74 -12.68
N TYR A 143 0.34 7.44 -11.54
CA TYR A 143 -0.82 8.22 -11.11
C TYR A 143 -1.14 9.38 -12.06
N GLU A 144 -0.13 10.07 -12.59
CA GLU A 144 -0.30 11.09 -13.62
C GLU A 144 -0.93 10.50 -14.88
N ARG A 145 -0.37 9.39 -15.40
CA ARG A 145 -0.88 8.70 -16.59
C ARG A 145 -2.33 8.24 -16.44
N LEU A 146 -2.72 7.84 -15.23
CA LEU A 146 -4.07 7.40 -14.90
C LEU A 146 -4.98 8.54 -14.46
N ASN A 147 -4.50 9.79 -14.45
CA ASN A 147 -5.22 10.97 -13.99
C ASN A 147 -5.78 10.82 -12.56
N LEU A 148 -4.98 10.24 -11.67
CA LEU A 148 -5.32 9.99 -10.26
C LEU A 148 -4.76 11.05 -9.30
N LEU A 149 -3.84 11.89 -9.79
CA LEU A 149 -3.25 12.95 -8.98
C LEU A 149 -4.25 14.08 -8.74
N THR A 150 -4.29 14.56 -7.50
CA THR A 150 -5.14 15.68 -7.10
C THR A 150 -4.43 16.52 -6.04
N TRP A 151 -4.77 17.81 -6.03
CA TRP A 151 -4.31 18.79 -5.05
C TRP A 151 -5.53 19.30 -4.29
N HIS A 152 -5.74 18.74 -3.10
CA HIS A 152 -6.76 19.22 -2.16
C HIS A 152 -6.34 20.58 -1.59
N SER A 153 -7.28 21.34 -1.02
CA SER A 153 -7.03 22.71 -0.52
C SER A 153 -5.91 22.86 0.51
N VAL A 154 -5.49 21.76 1.15
CA VAL A 154 -4.42 21.75 2.16
C VAL A 154 -3.02 21.49 1.58
N ILE A 155 -2.91 21.03 0.33
CA ILE A 155 -1.62 20.70 -0.30
C ILE A 155 -1.28 21.79 -1.32
N PRO A 156 -0.15 22.51 -1.16
CA PRO A 156 0.30 23.48 -2.14
C PRO A 156 0.49 22.87 -3.54
N GLU A 157 0.08 23.58 -4.60
CA GLU A 157 0.17 23.11 -5.99
C GLU A 157 1.61 22.77 -6.44
N ASN A 158 2.60 23.39 -5.81
CA ASN A 158 4.03 23.18 -6.08
C ASN A 158 4.66 22.07 -5.22
N GLU A 159 3.86 21.31 -4.47
CA GLU A 159 4.35 20.25 -3.58
C GLU A 159 3.72 18.88 -3.88
N ILE A 160 4.53 17.84 -3.63
CA ILE A 160 4.12 16.45 -3.52
C ILE A 160 4.35 16.00 -2.08
N TRP A 161 3.26 15.64 -1.41
CA TRP A 161 3.28 15.18 -0.03
C TRP A 161 3.40 13.66 0.01
N ILE A 162 4.43 13.16 0.69
CA ILE A 162 4.70 11.73 0.85
C ILE A 162 4.66 11.40 2.34
N LYS A 163 3.89 10.39 2.72
CA LYS A 163 3.95 9.81 4.06
C LYS A 163 4.88 8.60 4.03
N ILE A 164 5.79 8.50 4.99
CA ILE A 164 6.66 7.33 5.20
C ILE A 164 6.44 6.83 6.62
N GLY A 165 6.19 5.53 6.77
CA GLY A 165 5.77 4.96 8.04
C GLY A 165 6.05 3.48 8.14
N GLY A 166 5.72 2.93 9.31
CA GLY A 166 5.92 1.53 9.65
C GLY A 166 4.73 0.96 10.37
N ASP A 167 4.52 -0.35 10.19
CA ASP A 167 3.52 -1.13 10.91
C ASP A 167 4.09 -2.50 11.26
N LYS A 168 3.87 -2.91 12.50
CA LYS A 168 4.22 -4.25 12.98
C LYS A 168 2.95 -5.11 13.02
N GLY A 169 2.70 -5.79 11.91
CA GLY A 169 1.64 -6.78 11.77
C GLY A 169 2.14 -8.21 12.01
N GLY A 170 1.71 -8.81 13.13
CA GLY A 170 2.03 -10.20 13.48
C GLY A 170 3.54 -10.42 13.70
N ALA A 171 4.12 -11.36 12.95
CA ALA A 171 5.55 -11.70 13.00
C ALA A 171 6.44 -10.83 12.08
N THR A 172 5.85 -9.85 11.38
CA THR A 172 6.56 -9.05 10.37
C THR A 172 6.43 -7.57 10.63
N PHE A 173 7.52 -6.84 10.46
CA PHE A 173 7.52 -5.40 10.30
C PHE A 173 7.47 -5.04 8.82
N LYS A 174 6.67 -4.03 8.49
CA LYS A 174 6.55 -3.49 7.14
C LYS A 174 6.77 -1.99 7.19
N GLN A 175 7.63 -1.48 6.31
CA GLN A 175 7.76 -0.06 6.05
C GLN A 175 7.07 0.28 4.74
N MET A 176 6.32 1.38 4.75
CA MET A 176 5.48 1.76 3.64
C MET A 176 5.47 3.26 3.40
N PHE A 177 5.17 3.65 2.17
CA PHE A 177 4.90 5.03 1.83
C PHE A 177 3.53 5.18 1.17
N GLN A 178 2.98 6.39 1.28
CA GLN A 178 1.73 6.80 0.64
C GLN A 178 1.95 8.17 -0.01
N VAL A 179 1.51 8.32 -1.26
CA VAL A 179 1.41 9.64 -1.91
C VAL A 179 0.12 10.28 -1.43
N ALA A 180 0.18 11.49 -0.86
CA ALA A 180 -1.00 12.16 -0.34
C ALA A 180 -1.79 12.91 -1.42
N ASN A 181 -1.18 13.22 -2.56
CA ASN A 181 -1.77 13.88 -3.73
C ASN A 181 -2.69 12.95 -4.55
N VAL A 182 -3.57 12.20 -3.89
CA VAL A 182 -4.60 11.35 -4.50
C VAL A 182 -5.88 11.49 -3.68
N GLU A 183 -7.02 11.03 -4.22
CA GLU A 183 -8.32 11.18 -3.53
C GLU A 183 -8.37 10.46 -2.19
N SER A 184 -7.90 9.20 -2.15
CA SER A 184 -7.93 8.34 -0.95
C SER A 184 -6.51 7.85 -0.58
N PRO A 185 -5.65 8.71 -0.01
CA PRO A 185 -4.23 8.38 0.16
C PRO A 185 -3.96 7.26 1.16
N ASN A 186 -4.88 7.04 2.12
CA ASN A 186 -4.74 5.98 3.12
C ASN A 186 -5.36 4.64 2.67
N ALA A 187 -5.87 4.54 1.44
CA ALA A 187 -6.42 3.30 0.94
C ALA A 187 -5.31 2.23 0.77
N PRO A 188 -5.60 0.93 0.99
CA PRO A 188 -4.61 -0.13 0.83
C PRO A 188 -3.93 -0.14 -0.55
N LEU A 189 -4.69 0.15 -1.62
CA LEU A 189 -4.17 0.23 -2.99
C LEU A 189 -3.16 1.37 -3.20
N ASN A 190 -3.24 2.43 -2.39
CA ASN A 190 -2.33 3.59 -2.44
C ASN A 190 -1.19 3.48 -1.43
N THR A 191 -1.09 2.36 -0.71
CA THR A 191 -0.07 2.09 0.29
C THR A 191 0.97 1.12 -0.26
N THR A 192 2.18 1.64 -0.50
CA THR A 192 3.27 0.84 -1.08
C THR A 192 4.23 0.40 0.00
N VAL A 193 4.30 -0.92 0.25
CA VAL A 193 5.35 -1.51 1.11
C VAL A 193 6.68 -1.49 0.35
N PHE A 194 7.70 -0.91 0.95
CA PHE A 194 9.02 -0.78 0.34
C PHE A 194 10.15 -1.41 1.16
N CYS A 195 9.88 -1.84 2.40
CA CYS A 195 10.80 -2.65 3.21
C CYS A 195 9.98 -3.62 4.06
N ILE A 196 10.43 -4.86 4.19
CA ILE A 196 9.77 -5.88 5.02
C ILE A 196 10.81 -6.83 5.62
N PHE A 197 10.62 -7.17 6.89
CA PHE A 197 11.41 -8.20 7.58
C PHE A 197 10.61 -8.89 8.70
N PRO A 198 10.90 -10.17 9.01
CA PRO A 198 10.21 -10.91 10.06
C PRO A 198 10.87 -10.73 11.43
N ALA A 199 10.84 -9.51 11.97
CA ALA A 199 11.27 -9.21 13.34
C ALA A 199 10.39 -8.13 13.98
N LYS A 200 10.45 -8.00 15.31
CA LYS A 200 9.78 -6.90 16.03
C LYS A 200 10.39 -5.56 15.63
N ASP A 201 9.60 -4.50 15.72
CA ASP A 201 9.99 -3.11 15.49
C ASP A 201 10.75 -2.52 16.70
N SER A 202 11.71 -3.25 17.26
CA SER A 202 12.55 -2.73 18.36
C SER A 202 13.46 -1.59 17.87
N PHE A 203 13.91 -0.72 18.77
CA PHE A 203 14.87 0.35 18.42
C PHE A 203 16.09 -0.19 17.66
N TYR A 204 16.63 -1.33 18.09
CA TYR A 204 17.76 -1.97 17.43
C TYR A 204 17.42 -2.40 16.00
N ASN A 205 16.30 -3.12 15.81
CA ASN A 205 15.90 -3.64 14.50
C ASN A 205 15.55 -2.52 13.53
N LEU A 206 14.83 -1.49 14.00
CA LEU A 206 14.50 -0.31 13.20
C LEU A 206 15.77 0.46 12.79
N LYS A 207 16.69 0.70 13.72
CA LYS A 207 17.96 1.37 13.43
C LYS A 207 18.74 0.60 12.36
N LEU A 208 18.85 -0.72 12.48
CA LEU A 208 19.55 -1.57 11.53
C LEU A 208 18.89 -1.53 10.15
N ALA A 209 17.57 -1.71 10.08
CA ALA A 209 16.83 -1.70 8.83
C ALA A 209 16.83 -0.32 8.13
N PHE A 210 16.91 0.77 8.90
CA PHE A 210 16.78 2.15 8.37
C PHE A 210 18.11 2.83 8.06
N GLN A 211 19.26 2.18 8.30
CA GLN A 211 20.58 2.76 8.02
C GLN A 211 20.70 3.30 6.58
N SER A 212 20.27 2.52 5.58
CA SER A 212 20.30 2.95 4.17
C SER A 212 19.14 3.87 3.78
N LEU A 213 18.09 3.97 4.60
CA LEU A 213 16.90 4.73 4.28
C LEU A 213 17.11 6.23 4.52
N GLN A 214 17.86 6.59 5.56
CA GLN A 214 18.08 7.99 5.90
C GLN A 214 18.66 8.78 4.72
N ALA A 215 19.67 8.23 4.05
CA ALA A 215 20.27 8.84 2.86
C ALA A 215 19.24 8.97 1.72
N GLN A 216 18.45 7.92 1.47
CA GLN A 216 17.44 7.93 0.40
C GLN A 216 16.32 8.94 0.66
N VAL A 217 15.88 9.10 1.90
CA VAL A 217 14.88 10.10 2.30
C VAL A 217 15.42 11.51 2.11
N ASN A 218 16.69 11.77 2.48
CA ASN A 218 17.33 13.07 2.24
C ASN A 218 17.42 13.37 0.75
N THR A 219 17.90 12.42 -0.06
CA THR A 219 17.96 12.56 -1.53
C THR A 219 16.58 12.81 -2.14
N LEU A 220 15.53 12.17 -1.63
CA LEU A 220 14.17 12.42 -2.06
C LEU A 220 13.72 13.85 -1.71
N GLN A 221 13.97 14.28 -0.47
CA GLN A 221 13.57 15.60 0.03
C GLN A 221 14.27 16.77 -0.69
N GLU A 222 15.51 16.55 -1.13
CA GLU A 222 16.27 17.53 -1.92
C GLU A 222 15.89 17.52 -3.42
N SER A 223 15.17 16.49 -3.87
CA SER A 223 14.77 16.35 -5.26
C SER A 223 13.43 17.00 -5.59
N THR A 224 13.12 17.05 -6.89
CA THR A 224 11.83 17.51 -7.39
C THR A 224 11.28 16.52 -8.41
N TRP A 225 9.97 16.58 -8.61
CA TRP A 225 9.27 15.88 -9.68
C TRP A 225 8.49 16.88 -10.50
N ARG A 226 8.86 17.05 -11.79
CA ARG A 226 8.26 18.03 -12.71
C ARG A 226 8.18 19.45 -12.11
N GLY A 227 9.24 19.86 -11.40
CA GLY A 227 9.33 21.15 -10.72
C GLY A 227 8.63 21.23 -9.36
N LYS A 228 7.88 20.20 -8.95
CA LYS A 228 7.23 20.13 -7.63
C LYS A 228 8.18 19.57 -6.57
N LYS A 229 8.20 20.18 -5.39
CA LYS A 229 9.06 19.79 -4.28
C LYS A 229 8.46 18.64 -3.48
N PHE A 230 9.29 17.73 -2.98
CA PHE A 230 8.83 16.70 -2.07
C PHE A 230 8.72 17.21 -0.63
N ARG A 231 7.59 16.93 0.01
CA ARG A 231 7.37 17.14 1.45
C ARG A 231 7.09 15.80 2.11
N ILE A 232 7.97 15.39 3.02
CA ILE A 232 7.93 14.06 3.62
C ILE A 232 7.43 14.15 5.06
N PHE A 233 6.49 13.27 5.42
CA PHE A 233 5.91 13.17 6.75
C PHE A 233 6.08 11.77 7.33
N GLY A 234 6.44 11.68 8.60
CA GLY A 234 6.41 10.41 9.34
C GLY A 234 4.97 10.03 9.70
N PHE A 235 4.60 8.76 9.55
CA PHE A 235 3.32 8.25 10.05
C PHE A 235 3.45 6.83 10.63
N GLY A 236 2.46 6.43 11.41
CA GLY A 236 2.36 5.11 12.02
C GLY A 236 1.50 5.18 13.27
N ASP A 237 1.37 4.04 13.96
CA ASP A 237 0.75 4.04 15.27
C ASP A 237 1.64 4.78 16.31
N TYR A 238 1.06 5.05 17.47
CA TYR A 238 1.72 5.81 18.51
C TYR A 238 3.00 5.12 19.02
N GLU A 239 2.99 3.79 19.14
CA GLU A 239 4.14 3.03 19.64
C GLU A 239 5.32 3.12 18.68
N TYR A 240 5.08 2.90 17.38
CA TYR A 240 6.07 3.07 16.33
C TYR A 240 6.62 4.49 16.29
N LEU A 241 5.75 5.50 16.35
CA LEU A 241 6.17 6.90 16.34
C LEU A 241 7.03 7.22 17.57
N CYS A 242 6.69 6.72 18.76
CA CYS A 242 7.55 6.87 19.93
C CYS A 242 8.95 6.28 19.68
N LYS A 243 9.05 5.10 19.06
CA LYS A 243 10.35 4.51 18.72
C LYS A 243 11.12 5.34 17.69
N MET A 244 10.43 5.89 16.69
CA MET A 244 11.04 6.79 15.70
C MET A 244 11.56 8.09 16.31
N TYR A 245 10.83 8.67 17.26
CA TYR A 245 11.22 9.91 17.93
C TYR A 245 12.16 9.71 19.14
N GLY A 246 12.45 8.47 19.54
CA GLY A 246 13.28 8.19 20.72
C GLY A 246 12.56 8.43 22.05
N LEU A 247 11.25 8.25 22.10
CA LEU A 247 10.41 8.49 23.28
C LEU A 247 10.07 7.18 24.01
N GLY A 248 9.88 7.27 25.33
CA GLY A 248 9.57 6.11 26.21
C GLY A 248 8.14 5.56 26.12
N GLY A 249 7.35 5.98 25.13
CA GLY A 249 5.96 5.52 24.95
C GLY A 249 4.95 6.12 25.92
N ALA A 250 3.77 5.48 26.02
CA ALA A 250 2.59 6.01 26.70
C ALA A 250 2.75 6.11 28.23
N SER A 251 3.67 5.31 28.78
CA SER A 251 4.00 5.31 30.20
C SER A 251 5.06 6.34 30.57
N GLY A 252 5.70 6.97 29.57
CA GLY A 252 6.73 7.98 29.80
C GLY A 252 6.19 9.25 30.47
N ARG A 253 7.05 9.93 31.22
CA ARG A 253 6.76 11.25 31.82
C ARG A 253 6.38 12.28 30.76
N HIS A 254 7.04 12.24 29.60
CA HIS A 254 6.81 13.12 28.45
C HIS A 254 6.33 12.30 27.25
N CYS A 255 5.07 11.87 27.30
CA CYS A 255 4.51 10.93 26.32
C CYS A 255 3.97 11.59 25.03
N CYS A 256 3.82 12.92 24.98
CA CYS A 256 3.30 13.60 23.80
C CYS A 256 4.36 13.69 22.68
N LEU A 257 3.95 13.36 21.45
CA LEU A 257 4.79 13.48 20.25
C LEU A 257 5.04 14.95 19.86
N TRP A 258 4.17 15.87 20.27
CA TRP A 258 4.16 17.26 19.80
C TRP A 258 4.61 18.29 20.81
N CYS A 259 4.62 17.96 22.10
CA CYS A 259 5.06 18.88 23.14
C CYS A 259 5.89 18.18 24.20
N VAL A 260 6.58 19.00 25.00
CA VAL A 260 7.39 18.55 26.15
C VAL A 260 6.59 18.55 27.45
N GLU A 261 5.27 18.70 27.40
CA GLU A 261 4.43 18.68 28.60
C GLU A 261 4.56 17.34 29.34
N THR A 262 4.40 17.38 30.68
CA THR A 262 4.41 16.14 31.47
C THR A 262 3.04 15.47 31.45
N LYS A 263 3.02 14.14 31.57
CA LYS A 263 1.79 13.34 31.69
C LYS A 263 0.90 13.79 32.85
N SER A 264 1.49 14.30 33.94
CA SER A 264 0.75 14.86 35.07
C SER A 264 0.05 16.16 34.69
N ASN A 265 0.76 17.06 34.01
CA ASN A 265 0.22 18.36 33.59
C ASN A 265 -0.81 18.23 32.47
N MET A 266 -0.71 17.22 31.60
CA MET A 266 -1.73 16.94 30.57
C MET A 266 -3.11 16.61 31.14
N LYS A 267 -3.19 16.20 32.42
CA LYS A 267 -4.46 15.93 33.10
C LYS A 267 -5.11 17.19 33.68
N LEU A 268 -4.36 18.29 33.75
CA LEU A 268 -4.85 19.56 34.24
C LEU A 268 -5.57 20.31 33.11
N ALA A 269 -6.49 21.21 33.48
CA ALA A 269 -7.13 22.07 32.50
C ALA A 269 -6.06 22.91 31.77
N PRO A 270 -6.17 23.08 30.45
CA PRO A 270 -5.22 23.89 29.69
C PRO A 270 -5.24 25.33 30.21
N HIS A 271 -4.08 25.87 30.53
CA HIS A 271 -3.95 27.26 30.93
C HIS A 271 -4.15 28.15 29.69
N PRO A 272 -5.10 29.10 29.70
CA PRO A 272 -5.47 29.86 28.50
C PRO A 272 -4.28 30.61 27.86
N ASP A 273 -3.34 31.09 28.69
CA ASP A 273 -2.20 31.88 28.20
C ASP A 273 -0.88 31.10 28.06
N LYS A 274 -0.87 29.79 28.34
CA LYS A 274 0.38 29.01 28.34
C LYS A 274 0.27 27.83 27.38
N MET A 275 0.74 28.03 26.16
CA MET A 275 0.95 26.91 25.24
C MET A 275 2.16 26.09 25.70
N PRO A 276 2.04 24.76 25.75
CA PRO A 276 3.18 23.89 26.01
C PRO A 276 4.30 24.11 24.98
N GLU A 277 5.56 24.04 25.41
CA GLU A 277 6.69 24.09 24.50
C GLU A 277 6.60 22.94 23.49
N ALA A 278 6.69 23.29 22.20
CA ALA A 278 6.60 22.33 21.12
C ALA A 278 7.85 21.44 21.08
N ARG A 279 7.63 20.15 20.84
CA ARG A 279 8.71 19.18 20.62
C ARG A 279 9.27 19.39 19.21
N THR A 280 10.57 19.61 19.13
CA THR A 280 11.32 19.79 17.89
C THR A 280 12.48 18.79 17.80
N LEU A 281 13.03 18.59 16.59
CA LEU A 281 14.25 17.79 16.43
C LEU A 281 15.42 18.35 17.25
N ALA A 282 15.50 19.67 17.45
CA ALA A 282 16.50 20.29 18.29
C ALA A 282 16.31 19.93 19.77
N THR A 283 15.06 19.96 20.26
CA THR A 283 14.75 19.55 21.65
C THR A 283 15.09 18.07 21.88
N LEU A 284 14.74 17.19 20.94
CA LEU A 284 15.03 15.75 21.01
C LEU A 284 16.54 15.47 21.02
N ARG A 285 17.32 16.18 20.19
CA ARG A 285 18.79 16.05 20.21
C ARG A 285 19.37 16.50 21.54
N ARG A 286 18.92 17.64 22.06
CA ARG A 286 19.36 18.15 23.37
C ARG A 286 19.04 17.17 24.50
N ASP A 287 17.86 16.57 24.49
CA ASP A 287 17.47 15.58 25.49
C ASP A 287 18.32 14.30 25.40
N LEU A 288 18.66 13.88 24.18
CA LEU A 288 19.57 12.75 23.95
C LEU A 288 20.98 13.03 24.48
N GLU A 289 21.54 14.22 24.26
CA GLU A 289 22.86 14.56 24.79
C GLU A 289 22.84 14.61 26.33
N ARG A 290 21.81 15.22 26.93
CA ARG A 290 21.62 15.19 28.40
C ARG A 290 21.58 13.77 28.95
N TYR A 291 20.86 12.86 28.28
CA TYR A 291 20.78 11.46 28.68
C TYR A 291 22.16 10.77 28.62
N LYS A 292 22.94 11.02 27.57
CA LYS A 292 24.31 10.47 27.45
C LYS A 292 25.25 10.99 28.53
N ASP A 293 25.08 12.25 28.94
CA ASP A 293 25.85 12.89 30.01
C ASP A 293 25.43 12.42 31.42
N GLY A 294 24.51 11.45 31.52
CA GLY A 294 24.05 10.90 32.79
C GLY A 294 23.03 11.78 33.52
N ALA A 295 22.53 12.85 32.89
CA ALA A 295 21.44 13.63 33.45
C ALA A 295 20.15 12.81 33.41
N LYS A 296 19.49 12.66 34.56
CA LYS A 296 18.16 12.04 34.63
C LYS A 296 17.14 13.00 33.99
N ALA A 297 16.38 12.51 33.01
CA ALA A 297 15.26 13.21 32.38
C ALA A 297 14.06 13.37 33.33
#